data_AF-A0A7X9ZC71-F1
#
_entry.id   AF-A0A7X9ZC71-F1
#
_cell.length_a   1.000
_cell.length_b   1.000
_cell.length_c   1.000
_cell.angle_alpha   90.00
_cell.angle_beta   90.00
_cell.angle_gamma   90.00
#
_symmetry.space_group_name_H-M   'P 1'
#
loop_
_entity.id
_entity.type
_entity.pdbx_description
1 polymer ?
#
loop_
_entity_poly.entity_id
_entity_poly.type
_entity_poly.pdbx_seq_one_letter_code
_entity_poly.pdbx_strand_id
1 'polypeptide(L)'
;MPRVESALRLLALTGLSMAPGLANALCEPLAASAQRQTLVADISLDGTNTLLARDGSRIPSWQPAVAVQTGARATPVVWAERVDWSVYAAAPDARIGVAMLRFETGADGRQHLCGIARYSANTVEAARTSGKADLPPPDSETRYYYGDGDKLTGVQERSRAADGRPNPATRYCLRYDGNGWLAELGADACTAPSRPMTRYVHDAAGRLLRVIAYQNDAGEASQVEAYDGQGRRTQRYARQRMGWSEGVRALGLPYRETPSEYAVLVLPGPAWKPPALDSYHYDWAIVQPKAGNGGRDIYAAKRDPAQVLAKGNSGNGGQFALTAAQKQRIWEAAGKTPGGVQWLWAPGQTYTLLQAMPRSAWDACTDPENRRADACGTP
;
A
#
# COMPACT_ATOMS: atom_id res chain seq x y z
N MET A 1 -8.73 -28.18 63.20
CA MET A 1 -9.26 -27.92 61.84
C MET A 1 -8.32 -26.95 61.13
N PRO A 2 -7.37 -27.42 60.29
CA PRO A 2 -6.50 -26.56 59.50
C PRO A 2 -7.05 -26.34 58.09
N ARG A 3 -7.00 -25.09 57.62
CA ARG A 3 -7.53 -24.62 56.33
C ARG A 3 -6.62 -25.02 55.16
N VAL A 4 -7.26 -25.60 54.16
CA VAL A 4 -6.74 -25.99 52.85
C VAL A 4 -6.73 -24.76 51.94
N GLU A 5 -5.66 -23.97 51.95
CA GLU A 5 -5.55 -22.80 51.05
C GLU A 5 -4.23 -22.73 50.24
N SER A 6 -3.26 -23.61 50.49
CA SER A 6 -1.96 -23.56 49.78
C SER A 6 -1.93 -24.33 48.45
N ALA A 7 -2.87 -25.25 48.20
CA ALA A 7 -2.85 -26.08 46.99
C ALA A 7 -3.43 -25.38 45.74
N LEU A 8 -4.31 -24.39 45.92
CA LEU A 8 -4.99 -23.70 44.82
C LEU A 8 -4.13 -22.64 44.11
N ARG A 9 -3.08 -22.13 44.76
CA ARG A 9 -2.12 -21.19 44.13
C ARG A 9 -1.08 -21.87 43.24
N LEU A 10 -0.75 -23.14 43.51
CA LEU A 10 0.21 -23.90 42.70
C LEU A 10 -0.40 -24.47 41.41
N LEU A 11 -1.72 -24.70 41.37
CA LEU A 11 -2.41 -25.17 40.16
C LEU A 11 -2.70 -24.06 39.13
N ALA A 12 -2.69 -22.78 39.54
CA ALA A 12 -2.82 -21.64 38.62
C ALA A 12 -1.52 -21.35 37.83
N LEU A 13 -0.37 -21.86 38.30
CA LEU A 13 0.94 -21.69 37.64
C LEU A 13 1.27 -22.80 36.62
N THR A 14 0.53 -23.90 36.62
CA THR A 14 0.68 -25.00 35.66
C THR A 14 -0.31 -24.96 34.49
N GLY A 15 -1.28 -24.04 34.50
CA GLY A 15 -2.24 -23.88 33.40
C GLY A 15 -1.75 -23.04 32.22
N LEU A 16 -0.63 -22.33 32.37
CA LEU A 16 -0.03 -21.47 31.34
C LEU A 16 1.09 -22.15 30.54
N SER A 17 1.48 -23.37 30.89
CA SER A 17 2.55 -24.13 30.22
C SER A 17 2.05 -25.06 29.09
N MET A 18 0.77 -24.99 28.71
CA MET A 18 0.19 -25.81 27.63
C MET A 18 -0.44 -24.99 26.49
N ALA A 19 0.11 -23.82 26.19
CA ALA A 19 0.04 -23.25 24.85
C ALA A 19 1.47 -23.26 24.26
N PRO A 20 1.86 -24.30 23.50
CA PRO A 20 3.12 -24.27 22.77
C PRO A 20 2.99 -23.17 21.71
N GLY A 21 3.51 -21.98 22.01
CA GLY A 21 3.44 -20.80 21.12
C GLY A 21 3.64 -19.46 21.81
N LEU A 22 3.39 -19.34 23.12
CA LEU A 22 3.52 -18.05 23.84
C LEU A 22 4.84 -17.85 24.59
N ALA A 23 5.81 -18.76 24.45
CA ALA A 23 7.06 -18.68 25.23
C ALA A 23 8.15 -17.81 24.57
N ASN A 24 7.92 -17.28 23.36
CA ASN A 24 8.93 -16.55 22.59
C ASN A 24 8.31 -15.46 21.69
N ALA A 25 7.24 -14.78 22.10
CA ALA A 25 6.77 -13.64 21.32
C ALA A 25 7.63 -12.42 21.67
N LEU A 26 8.35 -11.89 20.68
CA LEU A 26 9.05 -10.61 20.84
C LEU A 26 8.09 -9.50 21.25
N CYS A 27 8.56 -8.59 22.10
CA CYS A 27 7.83 -7.41 22.55
C CYS A 27 6.67 -7.72 23.51
N GLU A 28 6.84 -8.75 24.34
CA GLU A 28 5.92 -9.11 25.43
C GLU A 28 5.85 -8.06 26.57
N PRO A 29 4.76 -8.07 27.38
CA PRO A 29 4.62 -7.23 28.56
C PRO A 29 5.81 -7.33 29.53
N LEU A 30 5.99 -6.28 30.35
CA LEU A 30 7.21 -6.04 31.14
C LEU A 30 7.71 -7.21 32.03
N ALA A 31 6.87 -8.18 32.36
CA ALA A 31 7.23 -9.29 33.24
C ALA A 31 8.00 -10.46 32.59
N ALA A 32 8.10 -10.54 31.25
CA ALA A 32 8.47 -11.79 30.57
C ALA A 32 9.87 -11.87 29.91
N SER A 33 10.61 -10.76 29.72
CA SER A 33 11.92 -10.80 29.03
C SER A 33 12.96 -9.87 29.66
N ALA A 34 14.18 -10.40 29.81
CA ALA A 34 15.33 -9.74 30.44
C ALA A 34 16.29 -9.05 29.43
N GLN A 35 16.10 -9.22 28.12
CA GLN A 35 16.98 -8.65 27.08
C GLN A 35 16.34 -7.45 26.38
N ARG A 36 16.22 -6.34 27.12
CA ARG A 36 15.60 -5.10 26.63
C ARG A 36 16.62 -3.99 26.52
N GLN A 37 16.58 -3.28 25.41
CA GLN A 37 17.37 -2.07 25.19
C GLN A 37 16.45 -0.90 24.87
N THR A 38 16.59 0.18 25.63
CA THR A 38 15.97 1.46 25.30
C THR A 38 17.05 2.39 24.76
N LEU A 39 16.84 2.91 23.56
CA LEU A 39 17.67 3.95 22.96
C LEU A 39 16.95 5.29 23.07
N VAL A 40 17.68 6.31 23.51
CA VAL A 40 17.20 7.69 23.60
C VAL A 40 17.87 8.48 22.48
N ALA A 41 17.08 9.14 21.65
CA ALA A 41 17.56 9.87 20.48
C ALA A 41 17.00 11.29 20.45
N ASP A 42 17.86 12.25 20.09
CA ASP A 42 17.51 13.68 19.95
C ASP A 42 17.32 14.04 18.47
N ILE A 43 16.41 13.31 17.81
CA ILE A 43 16.02 13.55 16.42
C ILE A 43 14.49 13.45 16.29
N SER A 44 13.90 14.41 15.57
CA SER A 44 12.49 14.33 15.21
C SER A 44 12.29 13.35 14.05
N LEU A 45 11.24 12.55 14.13
CA LEU A 45 10.86 11.60 13.08
C LEU A 45 9.76 12.15 12.16
N ASP A 46 9.48 13.45 12.26
CA ASP A 46 8.48 14.15 11.44
C ASP A 46 8.94 14.42 9.99
N GLY A 47 8.01 15.00 9.23
CA GLY A 47 7.83 14.90 7.78
C GLY A 47 8.96 15.35 6.84
N THR A 48 10.13 15.70 7.34
CA THR A 48 11.23 16.27 6.53
C THR A 48 12.59 15.62 6.76
N ASN A 49 12.73 14.74 7.76
CA ASN A 49 14.04 14.19 8.12
C ASN A 49 14.42 12.94 7.32
N THR A 50 15.69 12.90 6.92
CA THR A 50 16.30 11.74 6.30
C THR A 50 17.39 11.21 7.22
N LEU A 51 17.25 9.95 7.64
CA LEU A 51 18.13 9.30 8.59
C LEU A 51 19.18 8.45 7.87
N LEU A 52 20.33 8.29 8.51
CA LEU A 52 21.40 7.41 8.05
C LEU A 52 21.05 5.96 8.38
N ALA A 53 21.11 5.10 7.38
CA ALA A 53 21.00 3.67 7.55
C ALA A 53 22.35 3.06 7.96
N ARG A 54 22.32 1.87 8.59
CA ARG A 54 23.52 1.09 8.93
C ARG A 54 24.37 0.69 7.72
N ASP A 55 23.76 0.64 6.54
CA ASP A 55 24.43 0.38 5.26
C ASP A 55 24.97 1.65 4.57
N GLY A 56 24.88 2.82 5.23
CA GLY A 56 25.27 4.12 4.70
C GLY A 56 24.25 4.77 3.77
N SER A 57 23.13 4.11 3.47
CA SER A 57 22.05 4.69 2.68
C SER A 57 21.20 5.69 3.47
N ARG A 58 20.27 6.36 2.78
CA ARG A 58 19.38 7.39 3.33
C ARG A 58 17.96 6.86 3.46
N ILE A 59 17.36 6.97 4.64
CA ILE A 59 16.00 6.53 4.96
C ILE A 59 15.13 7.73 5.34
N PRO A 60 14.10 8.07 4.55
CA PRO A 60 13.09 9.05 4.95
C PRO A 60 12.33 8.61 6.21
N SER A 61 12.29 9.44 7.25
CA SER A 61 11.60 9.10 8.52
C SER A 61 10.07 9.17 8.42
N TRP A 62 9.54 9.78 7.37
CA TRP A 62 8.10 9.95 7.11
C TRP A 62 7.47 8.77 6.33
N GLN A 63 8.18 7.66 6.23
CA GLN A 63 7.63 6.43 5.66
C GLN A 63 6.61 5.80 6.63
N PRO A 64 5.63 5.04 6.12
CA PRO A 64 4.77 4.21 6.95
C PRO A 64 5.61 3.35 7.91
N ALA A 65 5.13 3.15 9.14
CA ALA A 65 5.85 2.39 10.17
C ALA A 65 6.28 0.99 9.69
N VAL A 66 5.47 0.39 8.82
CA VAL A 66 5.77 -0.88 8.15
C VAL A 66 5.62 -0.67 6.65
N ALA A 67 6.68 -0.97 5.90
CA ALA A 67 6.63 -1.10 4.46
C ALA A 67 6.63 -2.58 4.08
N VAL A 68 6.15 -2.91 2.88
CA VAL A 68 6.33 -4.25 2.31
C VAL A 68 7.20 -4.12 1.08
N GLN A 69 8.40 -4.70 1.14
CA GLN A 69 9.26 -4.81 -0.02
C GLN A 69 8.72 -5.90 -0.93
N THR A 70 8.50 -5.54 -2.20
CA THR A 70 8.10 -6.46 -3.26
C THR A 70 9.29 -6.72 -4.18
N GLY A 71 9.20 -7.78 -4.98
CA GLY A 71 10.33 -8.29 -5.77
C GLY A 71 10.12 -9.77 -5.99
N ALA A 72 11.17 -10.58 -5.76
CA ALA A 72 11.03 -12.03 -5.79
C ALA A 72 10.03 -12.55 -4.74
N ARG A 73 9.88 -11.85 -3.62
CA ARG A 73 8.95 -12.17 -2.53
C ARG A 73 8.42 -10.87 -1.91
N ALA A 74 7.26 -10.95 -1.26
CA ALA A 74 6.75 -9.87 -0.43
C ALA A 74 7.24 -10.07 1.01
N THR A 75 7.98 -9.11 1.54
CA THR A 75 8.54 -9.17 2.90
C THR A 75 8.27 -7.87 3.65
N PRO A 76 7.70 -7.92 4.86
CA PRO A 76 7.52 -6.72 5.66
C PRO A 76 8.86 -6.23 6.18
N VAL A 77 9.02 -4.90 6.21
CA VAL A 77 10.24 -4.22 6.65
C VAL A 77 9.85 -3.05 7.55
N VAL A 78 10.44 -3.02 8.73
CA VAL A 78 10.38 -1.88 9.64
C VAL A 78 11.59 -1.00 9.32
N TRP A 79 11.37 0.14 8.65
CA TRP A 79 12.48 1.00 8.22
C TRP A 79 13.38 1.44 9.38
N ALA A 80 12.77 1.65 10.56
CA ALA A 80 13.46 2.09 11.77
C ALA A 80 14.46 1.06 12.30
N GLU A 81 14.35 -0.22 11.96
CA GLU A 81 15.35 -1.24 12.32
C GLU A 81 16.64 -1.11 11.49
N ARG A 82 16.56 -0.50 10.31
CA ARG A 82 17.70 -0.29 9.40
C ARG A 82 18.50 0.98 9.71
N VAL A 83 17.96 1.87 10.53
CA VAL A 83 18.61 3.13 10.91
C VAL A 83 19.81 2.85 11.81
N ASP A 84 20.89 3.60 11.59
CA ASP A 84 21.99 3.70 12.52
C ASP A 84 21.67 4.72 13.60
N TRP A 85 21.04 4.25 14.68
CA TRP A 85 20.63 5.10 15.79
C TRP A 85 21.81 5.65 16.61
N SER A 86 23.02 5.12 16.45
CA SER A 86 24.19 5.62 17.18
C SER A 86 24.52 7.07 16.83
N VAL A 87 24.22 7.48 15.60
CA VAL A 87 24.44 8.85 15.09
C VAL A 87 23.49 9.86 15.73
N TYR A 88 22.34 9.40 16.22
CA TYR A 88 21.27 10.23 16.76
C TYR A 88 21.11 10.11 18.27
N ALA A 89 22.01 9.36 18.93
CA ALA A 89 21.96 9.12 20.35
C ALA A 89 21.95 10.46 21.11
N ALA A 90 21.05 10.58 22.07
CA ALA A 90 21.10 11.67 23.04
C ALA A 90 22.36 11.54 23.93
N ALA A 91 22.59 12.54 24.79
CA ALA A 91 23.68 12.47 25.77
C ALA A 91 23.62 11.16 26.58
N PRO A 92 24.76 10.55 26.98
CA PRO A 92 24.78 9.22 27.61
C PRO A 92 23.93 9.07 28.89
N ASP A 93 23.66 10.17 29.58
CA ASP A 93 22.85 10.25 30.79
C ASP A 93 21.40 10.76 30.54
N ALA A 94 21.05 11.02 29.27
CA ALA A 94 19.73 11.50 28.90
C ALA A 94 18.67 10.43 29.15
N ARG A 95 17.72 10.74 30.04
CA ARG A 95 16.59 9.87 30.38
C ARG A 95 15.41 9.97 29.39
N ILE A 96 15.38 11.04 28.60
CA ILE A 96 14.36 11.34 27.60
C ILE A 96 14.98 12.12 26.45
N GLY A 97 14.47 11.87 25.24
CA GLY A 97 14.82 12.58 24.01
C GLY A 97 13.59 12.73 23.13
N VAL A 98 13.75 13.36 21.98
CA VAL A 98 12.67 13.59 21.00
C VAL A 98 12.08 12.27 20.49
N ALA A 99 12.91 11.22 20.41
CA ALA A 99 12.47 9.86 20.16
C ALA A 99 13.07 8.89 21.19
N MET A 100 12.27 7.92 21.63
CA MET A 100 12.72 6.79 22.44
C MET A 100 12.33 5.48 21.75
N LEU A 101 13.31 4.61 21.52
CA LEU A 101 13.13 3.35 20.81
C LEU A 101 13.35 2.19 21.75
N ARG A 102 12.45 1.21 21.69
CA ARG A 102 12.58 -0.03 22.46
C ARG A 102 12.89 -1.19 21.53
N PHE A 103 14.01 -1.86 21.80
CA PHE A 103 14.43 -3.06 21.09
C PHE A 103 14.41 -4.28 22.02
N GLU A 104 14.12 -5.44 21.44
CA GLU A 104 14.29 -6.76 22.06
C GLU A 104 15.04 -7.67 21.10
N THR A 105 15.78 -8.64 21.64
CA THR A 105 16.54 -9.61 20.83
C THR A 105 15.68 -10.85 20.60
N GLY A 106 15.47 -11.20 19.32
CA GLY A 106 14.69 -12.36 18.88
C GLY A 106 15.37 -13.68 19.18
N ALA A 107 14.64 -14.77 18.95
CA ALA A 107 15.18 -16.12 19.04
C ALA A 107 16.29 -16.36 17.99
N ASP A 108 16.25 -15.61 16.89
CA ASP A 108 17.29 -15.59 15.86
C ASP A 108 18.54 -14.76 16.22
N GLY A 109 18.57 -14.15 17.41
CA GLY A 109 19.65 -13.29 17.88
C GLY A 109 19.67 -11.89 17.27
N ARG A 110 18.67 -11.52 16.46
CA ARG A 110 18.56 -10.19 15.84
C ARG A 110 17.78 -9.25 16.75
N GLN A 111 18.10 -7.96 16.66
CA GLN A 111 17.33 -6.93 17.35
C GLN A 111 16.08 -6.57 16.56
N HIS A 112 14.94 -6.58 17.23
CA HIS A 112 13.65 -6.18 16.71
C HIS A 112 13.11 -4.97 17.45
N LEU A 113 12.53 -4.05 16.71
CA LEU A 113 11.96 -2.84 17.25
C LEU A 113 10.56 -3.13 17.77
N CYS A 114 10.35 -2.93 19.07
CA CYS A 114 9.07 -3.11 19.75
C CYS A 114 8.21 -1.85 19.78
N GLY A 115 8.86 -0.68 19.80
CA GLY A 115 8.12 0.56 19.71
C GLY A 115 9.00 1.80 19.64
N ILE A 116 8.36 2.89 19.21
CA ILE A 116 8.92 4.23 19.11
C ILE A 116 7.97 5.16 19.83
N ALA A 117 8.43 5.77 20.91
CA ALA A 117 7.74 6.90 21.56
C ALA A 117 8.34 8.20 21.04
N ARG A 118 7.48 9.17 20.72
CA ARG A 118 7.88 10.49 20.20
C ARG A 118 7.37 11.58 21.12
N TYR A 119 8.22 12.57 21.36
CA TYR A 119 8.00 13.70 22.25
C TYR A 119 8.32 15.00 21.51
N SER A 120 7.52 16.03 21.73
CA SER A 120 7.82 17.39 21.28
C SER A 120 9.03 17.92 22.04
N ALA A 121 9.78 18.83 21.41
CA ALA A 121 10.95 19.46 22.01
C ALA A 121 10.61 20.11 23.37
N ASN A 122 9.46 20.76 23.47
CA ASN A 122 8.97 21.40 24.70
C ASN A 122 8.74 20.37 25.82
N THR A 123 8.15 19.21 25.49
CA THR A 123 7.94 18.12 26.46
C THR A 123 9.27 17.58 26.99
N VAL A 124 10.26 17.42 26.10
CA VAL A 124 11.61 16.95 26.45
C VAL A 124 12.31 17.95 27.36
N GLU A 125 12.30 19.24 27.01
CA GLU A 125 12.91 20.32 27.80
C GLU A 125 12.28 20.44 29.19
N ALA A 126 10.95 20.42 29.27
CA ALA A 126 10.21 20.48 30.52
C ALA A 126 10.52 19.25 31.40
N ALA A 127 10.57 18.05 30.83
CA ALA A 127 10.90 16.83 31.55
C ALA A 127 12.33 16.87 32.11
N ARG A 128 13.32 17.27 31.28
CA ARG A 128 14.73 17.41 31.69
C ARG A 128 14.89 18.44 32.82
N THR A 129 14.25 19.60 32.70
CA THR A 129 14.28 20.67 33.73
C THR A 129 13.61 20.26 35.02
N SER A 130 12.49 19.51 34.95
CA SER A 130 11.75 19.10 36.14
C SER A 130 12.52 18.15 37.07
N GLY A 131 13.51 17.42 36.52
CA GLY A 131 14.28 16.42 37.24
C GLY A 131 13.51 15.15 37.67
N LYS A 132 12.19 15.09 37.50
CA LYS A 132 11.32 13.99 37.95
C LYS A 132 11.76 12.65 37.34
N ALA A 133 11.57 11.57 38.10
CA ALA A 133 11.91 10.21 37.65
C ALA A 133 10.92 9.70 36.59
N ASP A 134 9.64 10.00 36.77
CA ASP A 134 8.58 9.57 35.85
C ASP A 134 8.59 10.40 34.56
N LEU A 135 8.57 9.70 33.42
CA LEU A 135 8.48 10.34 32.11
C LEU A 135 7.01 10.68 31.80
N PRO A 136 6.75 11.83 31.13
CA PRO A 136 5.43 12.14 30.64
C PRO A 136 4.97 11.10 29.60
N PRO A 137 3.65 10.97 29.36
CA PRO A 137 3.16 10.21 28.23
C PRO A 137 3.67 10.78 26.89
N PRO A 138 4.00 9.95 25.89
CA PRO A 138 4.44 10.44 24.60
C PRO A 138 3.29 11.07 23.81
N ASP A 139 3.65 12.00 22.91
CA ASP A 139 2.72 12.68 22.00
C ASP A 139 2.22 11.71 20.92
N SER A 140 3.10 10.82 20.47
CA SER A 140 2.72 9.67 19.65
C SER A 140 3.58 8.45 19.94
N GLU A 141 3.03 7.27 19.69
CA GLU A 141 3.69 5.99 19.93
C GLU A 141 3.36 5.01 18.80
N THR A 142 4.39 4.42 18.20
CA THR A 142 4.27 3.27 17.30
C THR A 142 4.66 2.02 18.07
N ARG A 143 3.83 0.98 18.03
CA ARG A 143 4.09 -0.34 18.65
C ARG A 143 4.07 -1.42 17.59
N TYR A 144 5.06 -2.30 17.61
CA TYR A 144 5.15 -3.44 16.71
C TYR A 144 4.82 -4.71 17.48
N TYR A 145 4.12 -5.63 16.80
CA TYR A 145 3.72 -6.91 17.34
C TYR A 145 4.35 -8.01 16.50
N TYR A 146 4.97 -8.97 17.20
CA TYR A 146 5.60 -10.12 16.59
C TYR A 146 4.91 -11.39 17.09
N GLY A 147 4.73 -12.34 16.19
CA GLY A 147 4.22 -13.68 16.50
C GLY A 147 5.33 -14.72 16.45
N ASP A 148 4.94 -15.97 16.21
CA ASP A 148 5.85 -17.12 16.15
C ASP A 148 7.02 -16.90 15.17
N GLY A 149 8.23 -17.23 15.64
CA GLY A 149 9.45 -17.12 14.85
C GLY A 149 9.81 -15.68 14.47
N ASP A 150 9.57 -14.73 15.37
CA ASP A 150 9.93 -13.31 15.25
C ASP A 150 9.26 -12.61 14.04
N LYS A 151 8.16 -13.17 13.53
CA LYS A 151 7.43 -12.61 12.39
C LYS A 151 6.62 -11.40 12.81
N LEU A 152 6.79 -10.28 12.11
CA LEU A 152 5.95 -9.10 12.30
C LEU A 152 4.49 -9.43 11.93
N THR A 153 3.59 -9.37 12.90
CA THR A 153 2.15 -9.66 12.75
C THR A 153 1.29 -8.42 12.82
N GLY A 154 1.79 -7.31 13.36
CA GLY A 154 1.00 -6.08 13.40
C GLY A 154 1.77 -4.85 13.80
N VAL A 155 1.14 -3.71 13.59
CA VAL A 155 1.61 -2.42 14.09
C VAL A 155 0.42 -1.61 14.60
N GLN A 156 0.62 -0.88 15.70
CA GLN A 156 -0.35 0.05 16.25
C GLN A 156 0.28 1.43 16.37
N GLU A 157 -0.41 2.43 15.87
CA GLU A 157 -0.06 3.84 16.00
C GLU A 157 -1.03 4.51 16.96
N ARG A 158 -0.48 5.22 17.93
CA ARG A 158 -1.21 5.97 18.95
C ARG A 158 -0.75 7.42 18.89
N SER A 159 -1.68 8.32 19.15
CA SER A 159 -1.39 9.75 19.21
C SER A 159 -2.24 10.41 20.28
N ARG A 160 -1.84 11.61 20.69
CA ARG A 160 -2.60 12.47 21.58
C ARG A 160 -2.97 13.76 20.87
N ALA A 161 -4.12 14.32 21.22
CA ALA A 161 -4.47 15.68 20.87
C ALA A 161 -3.60 16.67 21.66
N ALA A 162 -3.60 17.94 21.25
CA ALA A 162 -2.81 18.99 21.90
C ALA A 162 -3.15 19.20 23.39
N ASP A 163 -4.34 18.79 23.83
CA ASP A 163 -4.78 18.82 25.23
C ASP A 163 -4.38 17.55 26.03
N GLY A 164 -3.59 16.65 25.43
CA GLY A 164 -3.09 15.42 26.05
C GLY A 164 -4.06 14.22 25.98
N ARG A 165 -5.28 14.41 25.48
CA ARG A 165 -6.27 13.32 25.37
C ARG A 165 -5.86 12.31 24.28
N PRO A 166 -5.98 11.00 24.51
CA PRO A 166 -5.64 10.01 23.48
C PRO A 166 -6.62 10.08 22.29
N ASN A 167 -6.07 10.07 21.08
CA ASN A 167 -6.85 9.85 19.86
C ASN A 167 -7.11 8.35 19.65
N PRO A 168 -8.11 7.98 18.82
CA PRO A 168 -8.28 6.60 18.39
C PRO A 168 -6.98 6.04 17.79
N ALA A 169 -6.61 4.83 18.21
CA ALA A 169 -5.41 4.19 17.71
C ALA A 169 -5.66 3.56 16.34
N THR A 170 -4.73 3.77 15.42
CA THR A 170 -4.72 3.08 14.12
C THR A 170 -4.01 1.75 14.27
N ARG A 171 -4.57 0.67 13.71
CA ARG A 171 -3.96 -0.65 13.72
C ARG A 171 -3.87 -1.20 12.31
N TYR A 172 -2.79 -1.91 12.06
CA TYR A 172 -2.56 -2.65 10.84
C TYR A 172 -2.14 -4.08 11.19
N CYS A 173 -2.65 -5.05 10.45
CA CYS A 173 -2.34 -6.46 10.64
C CYS A 173 -1.62 -7.03 9.43
N LEU A 174 -0.61 -7.86 9.69
CA LEU A 174 0.09 -8.65 8.70
C LEU A 174 -0.30 -10.11 8.88
N ARG A 175 -0.90 -10.71 7.86
CA ARG A 175 -1.33 -12.11 7.86
C ARG A 175 -0.51 -12.91 6.87
N TYR A 176 -0.22 -14.15 7.23
CA TYR A 176 0.59 -15.07 6.45
C TYR A 176 -0.26 -16.25 5.97
N ASP A 177 0.07 -16.81 4.81
CA ASP A 177 -0.59 -18.02 4.30
C ASP A 177 -0.09 -19.29 5.00
N GLY A 178 -0.65 -20.45 4.64
CA GLY A 178 -0.26 -21.74 5.21
C GLY A 178 1.20 -22.16 4.94
N ASN A 179 1.90 -21.50 4.00
CA ASN A 179 3.33 -21.71 3.76
C ASN A 179 4.20 -20.72 4.55
N GLY A 180 3.57 -19.80 5.30
CA GLY A 180 4.24 -18.77 6.06
C GLY A 180 4.68 -17.56 5.23
N TRP A 181 4.16 -17.38 4.01
CA TRP A 181 4.41 -16.20 3.18
C TRP A 181 3.44 -15.07 3.54
N LEU A 182 3.92 -13.82 3.52
CA LEU A 182 3.06 -12.66 3.78
C LEU A 182 1.94 -12.65 2.74
N ALA A 183 0.69 -12.77 3.16
CA ALA A 183 -0.48 -12.87 2.28
C ALA A 183 -1.32 -11.59 2.29
N GLU A 184 -1.31 -10.84 3.39
CA GLU A 184 -2.15 -9.67 3.55
C GLU A 184 -1.52 -8.62 4.47
N LEU A 185 -1.63 -7.36 4.06
CA LEU A 185 -1.58 -6.19 4.92
C LEU A 185 -3.02 -5.65 5.03
N GLY A 186 -3.61 -5.75 6.22
CA GLY A 186 -4.98 -5.34 6.50
C GLY A 186 -5.06 -4.14 7.44
N ALA A 187 -6.16 -3.40 7.34
CA ALA A 187 -6.56 -2.44 8.36
C ALA A 187 -7.08 -3.17 9.61
N ASP A 188 -7.12 -2.44 10.72
CA ASP A 188 -7.63 -2.86 12.04
C ASP A 188 -6.76 -3.89 12.77
N ALA A 189 -7.25 -4.34 13.92
CA ALA A 189 -6.59 -5.33 14.76
C ALA A 189 -6.56 -6.70 14.09
N CYS A 190 -5.52 -7.51 14.38
CA CYS A 190 -5.41 -8.86 13.83
C CYS A 190 -6.55 -9.81 14.23
N THR A 191 -7.22 -9.54 15.34
CA THR A 191 -8.38 -10.30 15.83
C THR A 191 -9.69 -9.90 15.18
N ALA A 192 -9.73 -8.79 14.43
CA ALA A 192 -10.92 -8.34 13.71
C ALA A 192 -11.07 -9.09 12.37
N PRO A 193 -12.28 -9.12 11.78
CA PRO A 193 -12.47 -9.60 10.41
C PRO A 193 -11.50 -8.91 9.44
N SER A 194 -11.02 -9.67 8.45
CA SER A 194 -10.06 -9.17 7.47
C SER A 194 -10.65 -7.98 6.68
N ARG A 195 -9.93 -6.86 6.72
CA ARG A 195 -10.15 -5.69 5.85
C ARG A 195 -8.85 -5.45 5.07
N PRO A 196 -8.65 -6.14 3.93
CA PRO A 196 -7.40 -6.08 3.21
C PRO A 196 -7.18 -4.66 2.66
N MET A 197 -5.99 -4.10 2.89
CA MET A 197 -5.50 -2.93 2.15
C MET A 197 -4.68 -3.40 0.96
N THR A 198 -3.90 -4.45 1.16
CA THR A 198 -3.12 -5.11 0.11
C THR A 198 -3.05 -6.61 0.37
N ARG A 199 -3.20 -7.41 -0.69
CA ARG A 199 -2.90 -8.83 -0.67
C ARG A 199 -1.72 -9.15 -1.57
N TYR A 200 -0.95 -10.15 -1.16
CA TYR A 200 0.24 -10.62 -1.86
C TYR A 200 0.01 -12.08 -2.20
N VAL A 201 0.08 -12.42 -3.48
CA VAL A 201 -0.14 -13.79 -3.93
C VAL A 201 1.19 -14.39 -4.36
N HIS A 202 1.56 -15.50 -3.72
CA HIS A 202 2.76 -16.25 -4.03
C HIS A 202 2.44 -17.59 -4.68
N ASP A 203 3.36 -18.10 -5.49
CA ASP A 203 3.34 -19.49 -5.90
C ASP A 203 3.81 -20.43 -4.77
N ALA A 204 3.85 -21.74 -5.04
CA ALA A 204 4.27 -22.75 -4.07
C ALA A 204 5.75 -22.58 -3.61
N ALA A 205 6.61 -21.98 -4.43
CA ALA A 205 8.01 -21.68 -4.07
C ALA A 205 8.15 -20.36 -3.29
N GLY A 206 7.05 -19.65 -3.04
CA GLY A 206 7.05 -18.35 -2.37
C GLY A 206 7.52 -17.21 -3.27
N ARG A 207 7.47 -17.38 -4.59
CA ARG A 207 7.71 -16.30 -5.56
C ARG A 207 6.47 -15.42 -5.68
N LEU A 208 6.64 -14.11 -5.61
CA LEU A 208 5.54 -13.16 -5.74
C LEU A 208 4.99 -13.19 -7.17
N LEU A 209 3.69 -13.46 -7.30
CA LEU A 209 2.97 -13.44 -8.58
C LEU A 209 2.23 -12.12 -8.76
N ARG A 210 1.50 -11.69 -7.71
CA ARG A 210 0.65 -10.51 -7.77
C ARG A 210 0.60 -9.75 -6.45
N VAL A 211 0.41 -8.44 -6.57
CA VAL A 211 0.06 -7.53 -5.47
C VAL A 211 -1.29 -6.91 -5.79
N ILE A 212 -2.28 -7.13 -4.93
CA ILE A 212 -3.67 -6.69 -5.12
C ILE A 212 -3.96 -5.60 -4.11
N ALA A 213 -4.20 -4.37 -4.58
CA ALA A 213 -4.50 -3.22 -3.72
C ALA A 213 -6.00 -2.95 -3.70
N TYR A 214 -6.54 -2.70 -2.51
CA TYR A 214 -7.97 -2.50 -2.27
C TYR A 214 -8.27 -1.03 -1.98
N GLN A 215 -9.48 -0.58 -2.29
CA GLN A 215 -9.96 0.69 -1.75
C GLN A 215 -10.26 0.55 -0.27
N ASN A 216 -9.83 1.55 0.50
CA ASN A 216 -10.26 1.71 1.87
C ASN A 216 -11.81 1.74 1.89
N ASP A 217 -12.39 0.97 2.81
CA ASP A 217 -13.83 0.93 3.14
C ASP A 217 -14.76 0.15 2.19
N ALA A 218 -14.44 0.01 0.90
CA ALA A 218 -15.30 -0.71 -0.05
C ALA A 218 -14.97 -2.22 -0.17
N GLY A 219 -13.75 -2.64 0.24
CA GLY A 219 -13.30 -4.03 0.08
C GLY A 219 -13.12 -4.48 -1.39
N GLU A 220 -13.28 -3.57 -2.34
CA GLU A 220 -13.07 -3.84 -3.77
C GLU A 220 -11.61 -3.66 -4.17
N ALA A 221 -11.07 -4.62 -4.92
CA ALA A 221 -9.78 -4.50 -5.56
C ALA A 221 -9.82 -3.33 -6.57
N SER A 222 -8.82 -2.46 -6.47
CA SER A 222 -8.67 -1.26 -7.29
C SER A 222 -7.52 -1.36 -8.27
N GLN A 223 -6.52 -2.18 -7.95
CA GLN A 223 -5.31 -2.35 -8.73
C GLN A 223 -4.70 -3.72 -8.49
N VAL A 224 -4.08 -4.28 -9.54
CA VAL A 224 -3.22 -5.46 -9.46
C VAL A 224 -1.89 -5.16 -10.15
N GLU A 225 -0.79 -5.47 -9.49
CA GLU A 225 0.53 -5.54 -10.11
C GLU A 225 0.93 -7.01 -10.28
N ALA A 226 1.28 -7.42 -11.49
CA ALA A 226 1.79 -8.75 -11.81
C ALA A 226 3.32 -8.75 -11.90
N TYR A 227 3.93 -9.87 -11.51
CA TYR A 227 5.38 -10.05 -11.41
C TYR A 227 5.85 -11.27 -12.21
N ASP A 228 7.04 -11.21 -12.80
CA ASP A 228 7.68 -12.36 -13.45
C ASP A 228 8.41 -13.27 -12.44
N GLY A 229 8.97 -14.37 -12.94
CA GLY A 229 9.72 -15.33 -12.13
C GLY A 229 11.02 -14.77 -11.51
N GLN A 230 11.46 -13.59 -11.95
CA GLN A 230 12.61 -12.85 -11.41
C GLN A 230 12.19 -11.77 -10.41
N GLY A 231 10.88 -11.61 -10.15
CA GLY A 231 10.35 -10.62 -9.24
C GLY A 231 10.29 -9.21 -9.83
N ARG A 232 10.32 -9.06 -11.15
CA ARG A 232 10.13 -7.76 -11.81
C ARG A 232 8.66 -7.59 -12.15
N ARG A 233 8.13 -6.39 -11.91
CA ARG A 233 6.77 -6.05 -12.30
C ARG A 233 6.64 -6.09 -13.82
N THR A 234 5.77 -6.94 -14.34
CA THR A 234 5.51 -7.12 -15.78
C THR A 234 4.34 -6.28 -16.26
N GLN A 235 3.29 -6.17 -15.45
CA GLN A 235 2.07 -5.49 -15.84
C GLN A 235 1.35 -4.90 -14.63
N ARG A 236 0.70 -3.75 -14.83
CA ARG A 236 -0.25 -3.17 -13.88
C ARG A 236 -1.65 -3.16 -14.49
N TYR A 237 -2.64 -3.54 -13.70
CA TYR A 237 -4.05 -3.48 -14.03
C TYR A 237 -4.71 -2.55 -13.01
N ALA A 238 -5.63 -1.71 -13.46
CA ALA A 238 -6.26 -0.73 -12.61
C ALA A 238 -7.74 -0.62 -12.96
N ARG A 239 -8.55 -0.14 -12.02
CA ARG A 239 -9.90 0.35 -12.29
C ARG A 239 -9.89 1.87 -12.31
N GLN A 240 -10.60 2.45 -13.27
CA GLN A 240 -10.72 3.90 -13.37
C GLN A 240 -11.34 4.43 -12.08
N ARG A 241 -10.71 5.40 -11.40
CA ARG A 241 -11.33 6.05 -10.25
C ARG A 241 -12.46 6.93 -10.78
N MET A 242 -13.71 6.52 -10.57
CA MET A 242 -14.84 7.37 -10.87
C MET A 242 -15.05 8.32 -9.68
N GLY A 243 -15.73 9.44 -9.93
CA GLY A 243 -16.07 10.40 -8.88
C GLY A 243 -16.89 9.77 -7.76
N TRP A 244 -17.25 10.58 -6.77
CA TRP A 244 -18.13 10.15 -5.70
C TRP A 244 -19.52 9.82 -6.27
N SER A 245 -20.00 8.61 -6.00
CA SER A 245 -21.38 8.19 -6.25
C SER A 245 -21.92 7.69 -4.92
N GLU A 246 -23.00 8.31 -4.43
CA GLU A 246 -23.67 7.92 -3.17
C GLU A 246 -22.74 7.90 -1.93
N GLY A 247 -21.75 8.78 -1.87
CA GLY A 247 -20.80 8.83 -0.75
C GLY A 247 -19.74 7.71 -0.76
N VAL A 248 -19.73 6.85 -1.78
CA VAL A 248 -18.69 5.84 -2.00
C VAL A 248 -17.89 6.20 -3.27
N ARG A 249 -16.57 6.03 -3.22
CA ARG A 249 -15.73 6.19 -4.42
C ARG A 249 -15.95 4.97 -5.33
N ALA A 250 -16.76 5.16 -6.38
CA ALA A 250 -17.04 4.09 -7.33
C ALA A 250 -15.81 3.79 -8.21
N LEU A 251 -15.58 2.51 -8.48
CA LEU A 251 -14.55 2.07 -9.42
C LEU A 251 -15.17 1.76 -10.77
N GLY A 252 -14.60 2.34 -11.81
CA GLY A 252 -14.95 2.07 -13.19
C GLY A 252 -14.46 0.71 -13.66
N LEU A 253 -14.41 0.55 -14.98
CA LEU A 253 -14.04 -0.71 -15.60
C LEU A 253 -12.55 -1.02 -15.37
N PRO A 254 -12.19 -2.30 -15.15
CA PRO A 254 -10.80 -2.70 -15.08
C PRO A 254 -10.15 -2.58 -16.45
N TYR A 255 -8.88 -2.24 -16.49
CA TYR A 255 -8.10 -2.14 -17.72
C TYR A 255 -6.64 -2.47 -17.45
N ARG A 256 -5.94 -2.84 -18.53
CA ARG A 256 -4.49 -3.00 -18.53
C ARG A 256 -3.85 -1.62 -18.63
N GLU A 257 -3.13 -1.20 -17.59
CA GLU A 257 -2.48 0.11 -17.57
C GLU A 257 -1.31 0.14 -18.56
N THR A 258 -1.23 1.22 -19.32
CA THR A 258 -0.14 1.50 -20.24
C THR A 258 0.38 2.91 -19.98
N PRO A 259 1.70 3.15 -20.07
CA PRO A 259 2.24 4.50 -19.98
C PRO A 259 1.54 5.43 -20.97
N SER A 260 0.98 6.52 -20.45
CA SER A 260 0.39 7.59 -21.25
C SER A 260 0.55 8.91 -20.53
N GLU A 261 0.76 9.97 -21.31
CA GLU A 261 0.76 11.36 -20.84
C GLU A 261 -0.67 11.95 -20.76
N TYR A 262 -1.67 11.24 -21.30
CA TYR A 262 -3.05 11.70 -21.40
C TYR A 262 -3.95 11.00 -20.38
N ALA A 263 -5.09 11.62 -20.07
CA ALA A 263 -6.14 10.99 -19.29
C ALA A 263 -6.64 9.70 -19.99
N VAL A 264 -7.02 8.69 -19.21
CA VAL A 264 -7.48 7.41 -19.76
C VAL A 264 -9.01 7.38 -19.86
N LEU A 265 -9.52 6.94 -21.01
CA LEU A 265 -10.93 6.56 -21.19
C LEU A 265 -11.01 5.06 -21.52
N VAL A 266 -11.67 4.30 -20.66
CA VAL A 266 -11.83 2.85 -20.81
C VAL A 266 -13.10 2.54 -21.60
N LEU A 267 -12.96 1.80 -22.69
CA LEU A 267 -14.05 1.42 -23.59
C LEU A 267 -14.67 0.09 -23.13
N PRO A 268 -15.96 0.05 -22.74
CA PRO A 268 -16.62 -1.16 -22.21
C PRO A 268 -16.76 -2.30 -23.22
N GLY A 269 -16.69 -2.00 -24.51
CA GLY A 269 -16.97 -2.96 -25.56
C GLY A 269 -17.16 -2.26 -26.91
N PRO A 270 -17.44 -3.03 -27.97
CA PRO A 270 -17.55 -2.50 -29.33
C PRO A 270 -18.69 -1.48 -29.54
N ALA A 271 -19.75 -1.56 -28.72
CA ALA A 271 -20.89 -0.66 -28.78
C ALA A 271 -20.79 0.53 -27.81
N TRP A 272 -19.57 0.92 -27.40
CA TRP A 272 -19.33 1.99 -26.44
C TRP A 272 -20.00 3.32 -26.81
N LYS A 273 -20.26 4.14 -25.79
CA LYS A 273 -20.88 5.45 -25.95
C LYS A 273 -19.85 6.53 -25.64
N PRO A 274 -19.63 7.49 -26.54
CA PRO A 274 -18.83 8.67 -26.23
C PRO A 274 -19.44 9.44 -25.05
N PRO A 275 -18.62 10.00 -24.13
CA PRO A 275 -19.09 10.96 -23.14
C PRO A 275 -19.80 12.14 -23.81
N ALA A 276 -20.81 12.69 -23.12
CA ALA A 276 -21.44 13.93 -23.54
C ALA A 276 -20.51 15.13 -23.27
N LEU A 277 -20.66 16.19 -24.06
CA LEU A 277 -20.01 17.47 -23.81
C LEU A 277 -21.00 18.49 -23.27
N ASP A 278 -20.54 19.30 -22.34
CA ASP A 278 -21.25 20.50 -21.88
C ASP A 278 -21.06 21.70 -22.83
N SER A 279 -20.16 21.58 -23.82
CA SER A 279 -19.73 22.67 -24.72
C SER A 279 -19.85 22.30 -26.21
N TYR A 280 -19.91 23.34 -27.05
CA TYR A 280 -20.33 23.28 -28.46
C TYR A 280 -19.15 23.37 -29.45
N HIS A 281 -19.28 22.72 -30.62
CA HIS A 281 -18.45 22.90 -31.83
C HIS A 281 -16.96 22.52 -31.82
N TYR A 282 -16.57 21.43 -31.19
CA TYR A 282 -15.18 20.95 -31.30
C TYR A 282 -14.97 20.04 -32.51
N ASP A 283 -13.92 20.33 -33.30
CA ASP A 283 -13.38 19.44 -34.32
C ASP A 283 -12.56 18.34 -33.66
N TRP A 284 -13.18 17.17 -33.52
CA TRP A 284 -12.60 16.03 -32.84
C TRP A 284 -12.05 15.00 -33.83
N ALA A 285 -11.03 14.26 -33.39
CA ALA A 285 -10.48 13.13 -34.12
C ALA A 285 -10.00 12.04 -33.18
N ILE A 286 -10.24 10.79 -33.56
CA ILE A 286 -9.69 9.60 -32.93
C ILE A 286 -8.65 9.03 -33.88
N VAL A 287 -7.41 8.98 -33.42
CA VAL A 287 -6.24 8.66 -34.22
C VAL A 287 -5.48 7.47 -33.63
N GLN A 288 -4.76 6.76 -34.49
CA GLN A 288 -3.81 5.72 -34.12
C GLN A 288 -2.42 6.13 -34.64
N PRO A 289 -1.66 6.92 -33.87
CA PRO A 289 -0.36 7.41 -34.32
C PRO A 289 0.63 6.25 -34.50
N LYS A 290 1.33 6.24 -35.63
CA LYS A 290 2.50 5.38 -35.83
C LYS A 290 3.69 5.98 -35.08
N ALA A 291 4.59 5.12 -34.61
CA ALA A 291 5.85 5.60 -34.04
C ALA A 291 6.71 6.19 -35.17
N GLY A 292 7.07 7.48 -35.06
CA GLY A 292 8.05 8.14 -35.92
C GLY A 292 9.33 8.50 -35.17
N ASN A 293 10.30 9.09 -35.87
CA ASN A 293 11.64 9.43 -35.35
C ASN A 293 11.65 10.50 -34.22
N GLY A 294 10.50 11.01 -33.79
CA GLY A 294 10.35 11.93 -32.66
C GLY A 294 9.26 11.52 -31.65
N GLY A 295 8.78 10.27 -31.70
CA GLY A 295 7.65 9.80 -30.90
C GLY A 295 6.34 9.70 -31.68
N ARG A 296 5.20 9.62 -30.95
CA ARG A 296 3.84 9.51 -31.51
C ARG A 296 3.20 10.90 -31.59
N ASP A 297 3.42 11.63 -32.68
CA ASP A 297 2.79 12.94 -32.89
C ASP A 297 1.30 12.79 -33.22
N ILE A 298 0.45 13.09 -32.23
CA ILE A 298 -1.01 13.00 -32.33
C ILE A 298 -1.61 14.04 -33.31
N TYR A 299 -0.95 15.18 -33.51
CA TYR A 299 -1.43 16.25 -34.40
C TYR A 299 -1.03 15.98 -35.85
N ALA A 300 0.16 15.41 -36.08
CA ALA A 300 0.50 14.86 -37.39
C ALA A 300 -0.45 13.71 -37.78
N ALA A 301 -0.74 12.79 -36.85
CA ALA A 301 -1.70 11.71 -37.08
C ALA A 301 -3.11 12.22 -37.39
N LYS A 302 -3.56 13.34 -36.78
CA LYS A 302 -4.85 13.98 -37.11
C LYS A 302 -4.91 14.50 -38.55
N ARG A 303 -3.76 14.86 -39.15
CA ARG A 303 -3.66 15.37 -40.54
C ARG A 303 -3.48 14.26 -41.58
N ASP A 304 -3.09 13.06 -41.17
CA ASP A 304 -2.92 11.89 -42.05
C ASP A 304 -4.19 11.01 -42.03
N PRO A 305 -4.99 10.97 -43.11
CA PRO A 305 -6.19 10.15 -43.17
C PRO A 305 -5.95 8.65 -42.89
N ALA A 306 -4.74 8.12 -43.17
CA ALA A 306 -4.41 6.72 -42.91
C ALA A 306 -4.26 6.40 -41.41
N GLN A 307 -4.11 7.43 -40.56
CA GLN A 307 -3.99 7.29 -39.11
C GLN A 307 -5.25 7.74 -38.36
N VAL A 308 -6.27 8.24 -39.06
CA VAL A 308 -7.55 8.66 -38.48
C VAL A 308 -8.53 7.49 -38.48
N LEU A 309 -8.96 7.06 -37.30
CA LEU A 309 -9.98 6.02 -37.14
C LEU A 309 -11.40 6.59 -37.27
N ALA A 310 -11.61 7.81 -36.76
CA ALA A 310 -12.84 8.58 -36.91
C ALA A 310 -12.57 10.07 -36.66
N LYS A 311 -13.39 10.95 -37.25
CA LYS A 311 -13.37 12.40 -37.00
C LYS A 311 -14.74 13.00 -37.24
N GLY A 312 -14.97 14.18 -36.68
CA GLY A 312 -16.20 14.94 -36.89
C GLY A 312 -16.19 16.27 -36.14
N ASN A 313 -17.33 16.94 -36.12
CA ASN A 313 -17.58 18.14 -35.33
C ASN A 313 -18.74 17.85 -34.35
N SER A 314 -18.63 18.27 -33.10
CA SER A 314 -19.65 17.98 -32.07
C SER A 314 -20.95 18.80 -32.23
N GLY A 315 -20.94 19.84 -33.08
CA GLY A 315 -22.10 20.65 -33.43
C GLY A 315 -22.81 21.30 -32.23
N ASN A 316 -24.08 21.69 -32.44
CA ASN A 316 -24.95 22.28 -31.41
C ASN A 316 -25.44 21.25 -30.38
N GLY A 317 -25.32 19.95 -30.67
CA GLY A 317 -25.84 18.89 -29.81
C GLY A 317 -24.87 18.40 -28.75
N GLY A 318 -23.61 18.86 -28.74
CA GLY A 318 -22.58 18.39 -27.80
C GLY A 318 -22.28 16.89 -27.91
N GLN A 319 -22.55 16.28 -29.07
CA GLN A 319 -22.47 14.84 -29.28
C GLN A 319 -21.36 14.45 -30.24
N PHE A 320 -20.65 13.37 -29.90
CA PHE A 320 -19.69 12.75 -30.79
C PHE A 320 -20.39 11.67 -31.65
N ALA A 321 -20.78 12.05 -32.86
CA ALA A 321 -21.41 11.13 -33.79
C ALA A 321 -20.40 10.09 -34.31
N LEU A 322 -20.56 8.84 -33.86
CA LEU A 322 -19.79 7.69 -34.34
C LEU A 322 -20.75 6.59 -34.82
N THR A 323 -20.51 6.07 -36.02
CA THR A 323 -21.23 4.89 -36.52
C THR A 323 -20.84 3.65 -35.73
N ALA A 324 -21.69 2.60 -35.75
CA ALA A 324 -21.37 1.33 -35.11
C ALA A 324 -20.04 0.74 -35.62
N ALA A 325 -19.78 0.84 -36.94
CA ALA A 325 -18.54 0.39 -37.55
C ALA A 325 -17.31 1.18 -37.06
N GLN A 326 -17.43 2.49 -36.86
CA GLN A 326 -16.36 3.30 -36.29
C GLN A 326 -16.07 2.89 -34.83
N LYS A 327 -17.11 2.71 -34.01
CA LYS A 327 -16.96 2.29 -32.61
C LYS A 327 -16.27 0.94 -32.48
N GLN A 328 -16.68 -0.05 -33.29
CA GLN A 328 -16.04 -1.36 -33.39
C GLN A 328 -14.56 -1.23 -33.74
N ARG A 329 -14.24 -0.51 -34.82
CA ARG A 329 -12.86 -0.31 -35.30
C ARG A 329 -11.97 0.34 -34.24
N ILE A 330 -12.47 1.37 -33.56
CA ILE A 330 -11.76 2.07 -32.50
C ILE A 330 -11.51 1.13 -31.31
N TRP A 331 -12.53 0.38 -30.90
CA TRP A 331 -12.40 -0.59 -29.83
C TRP A 331 -11.35 -1.65 -30.17
N GLU A 332 -11.41 -2.26 -31.36
CA GLU A 332 -10.42 -3.23 -31.83
C GLU A 332 -8.99 -2.66 -31.91
N ALA A 333 -8.84 -1.42 -32.40
CA ALA A 333 -7.54 -0.75 -32.46
C ALA A 333 -6.95 -0.52 -31.05
N ALA A 334 -7.78 -0.12 -30.08
CA ALA A 334 -7.36 0.04 -28.69
C ALA A 334 -6.95 -1.30 -28.04
N GLY A 335 -7.54 -2.42 -28.46
CA GLY A 335 -7.18 -3.76 -27.99
C GLY A 335 -5.89 -4.28 -28.61
N LYS A 336 -5.71 -4.07 -29.92
CA LYS A 336 -4.49 -4.49 -30.65
C LYS A 336 -3.26 -3.71 -30.23
N THR A 337 -3.43 -2.43 -29.94
CA THR A 337 -2.36 -1.55 -29.48
C THR A 337 -2.79 -0.76 -28.25
N PRO A 338 -2.74 -1.36 -27.05
CA PRO A 338 -3.01 -0.65 -25.80
C PRO A 338 -2.14 0.61 -25.68
N GLY A 339 -2.77 1.75 -25.37
CA GLY A 339 -2.11 3.06 -25.34
C GLY A 339 -1.80 3.67 -26.72
N GLY A 340 -2.17 2.99 -27.80
CA GLY A 340 -1.91 3.39 -29.19
C GLY A 340 -2.99 4.24 -29.83
N VAL A 341 -4.17 4.36 -29.22
CA VAL A 341 -5.30 5.11 -29.76
C VAL A 341 -5.55 6.35 -28.91
N GLN A 342 -5.59 7.51 -29.56
CA GLN A 342 -5.74 8.81 -28.91
C GLN A 342 -6.98 9.52 -29.43
N TRP A 343 -7.73 10.14 -28.54
CA TRP A 343 -8.90 10.93 -28.87
C TRP A 343 -8.68 12.39 -28.53
N LEU A 344 -8.44 13.19 -29.57
CA LEU A 344 -8.38 14.64 -29.49
C LEU A 344 -9.82 15.15 -29.56
N TRP A 345 -10.44 15.38 -28.41
CA TRP A 345 -11.88 15.69 -28.33
C TRP A 345 -12.17 17.19 -28.20
N ALA A 346 -11.23 17.97 -27.66
CA ALA A 346 -11.24 19.43 -27.67
C ALA A 346 -9.79 19.97 -27.67
N PRO A 347 -9.56 21.28 -27.97
CA PRO A 347 -8.23 21.87 -27.92
C PRO A 347 -7.55 21.65 -26.55
N GLY A 348 -6.36 21.05 -26.57
CA GLY A 348 -5.60 20.71 -25.35
C GLY A 348 -6.18 19.54 -24.54
N GLN A 349 -7.27 18.93 -24.97
CA GLN A 349 -7.94 17.84 -24.26
C GLN A 349 -7.86 16.55 -25.06
N THR A 350 -7.11 15.59 -24.51
CA THR A 350 -6.85 14.30 -25.16
C THR A 350 -7.10 13.16 -24.19
N TYR A 351 -7.73 12.09 -24.68
CA TYR A 351 -7.82 10.82 -23.98
C TYR A 351 -6.98 9.75 -24.68
N THR A 352 -6.33 8.90 -23.90
CA THR A 352 -5.88 7.59 -24.35
C THR A 352 -7.02 6.59 -24.20
N LEU A 353 -7.37 5.93 -25.30
CA LEU A 353 -8.44 4.93 -25.33
C LEU A 353 -7.87 3.55 -25.04
N LEU A 354 -8.42 2.88 -24.03
CA LEU A 354 -8.05 1.51 -23.65
C LEU A 354 -9.28 0.61 -23.67
N GLN A 355 -9.10 -0.67 -24.00
CA GLN A 355 -10.17 -1.64 -23.80
C GLN A 355 -10.36 -1.96 -22.31
N ALA A 356 -11.61 -2.15 -21.91
CA ALA A 356 -11.91 -2.80 -20.63
C ALA A 356 -11.40 -4.24 -20.64
N MET A 357 -10.79 -4.64 -19.52
CA MET A 357 -10.49 -6.03 -19.23
C MET A 357 -11.81 -6.78 -19.03
N PRO A 358 -11.96 -8.02 -19.58
CA PRO A 358 -13.14 -8.83 -19.32
C PRO A 358 -13.34 -9.06 -17.82
N ARG A 359 -14.60 -9.03 -17.35
CA ARG A 359 -14.93 -9.21 -15.93
C ARG A 359 -14.36 -10.51 -15.37
N SER A 360 -14.51 -11.63 -16.08
CA SER A 360 -13.96 -12.93 -15.65
C SER A 360 -12.44 -12.92 -15.50
N ALA A 361 -11.73 -12.20 -16.37
CA ALA A 361 -10.29 -12.06 -16.27
C ALA A 361 -9.90 -11.19 -15.07
N TRP A 362 -10.65 -10.12 -14.79
CA TRP A 362 -10.44 -9.29 -13.60
C TRP A 362 -10.71 -10.08 -12.30
N ASP A 363 -11.83 -10.81 -12.25
CA ASP A 363 -12.20 -11.64 -11.10
C ASP A 363 -11.09 -12.67 -10.81
N ALA A 364 -10.61 -13.37 -11.84
CA ALA A 364 -9.47 -14.29 -11.72
C ALA A 364 -8.16 -13.59 -11.30
N CYS A 365 -7.91 -12.38 -11.81
CA CYS A 365 -6.72 -11.58 -11.51
C CYS A 365 -6.70 -11.09 -10.05
N THR A 366 -7.86 -10.80 -9.48
CA THR A 366 -8.04 -10.30 -8.11
C THR A 366 -8.37 -11.36 -7.07
N ASP A 367 -8.53 -12.61 -7.50
CA ASP A 367 -8.69 -13.75 -6.60
C ASP A 367 -7.32 -14.12 -5.96
N PRO A 368 -7.18 -13.97 -4.62
CA PRO A 368 -5.95 -14.33 -3.92
C PRO A 368 -5.68 -15.84 -3.88
N GLU A 369 -6.71 -16.68 -4.04
CA GLU A 369 -6.57 -18.14 -4.02
C GLU A 369 -6.13 -18.71 -5.37
N ASN A 370 -6.37 -17.97 -6.46
CA ASN A 370 -5.96 -18.38 -7.80
C ASN A 370 -4.45 -18.20 -8.01
N ARG A 371 -3.59 -19.10 -7.52
CA ARG A 371 -2.12 -18.97 -7.58
C ARG A 371 -1.48 -19.24 -8.96
N ARG A 372 -2.20 -19.06 -10.06
CA ARG A 372 -1.66 -19.22 -11.42
C ARG A 372 -0.93 -17.95 -11.88
N ALA A 373 0.18 -18.11 -12.59
CA ALA A 373 0.97 -16.97 -13.09
C ALA A 373 0.23 -16.15 -14.17
N ASP A 374 -0.66 -16.80 -14.93
CA ASP A 374 -1.48 -16.22 -15.99
C ASP A 374 -2.89 -15.83 -15.53
N ALA A 375 -3.12 -15.70 -14.21
CA ALA A 375 -4.44 -15.39 -13.65
C ALA A 375 -5.08 -14.10 -14.19
N CYS A 376 -4.26 -13.12 -14.61
CA CYS A 376 -4.71 -11.88 -15.22
C CYS A 376 -4.87 -11.97 -16.75
N GLY A 377 -4.79 -13.17 -17.32
CA GLY A 377 -4.71 -13.41 -18.75
C GLY A 377 -3.29 -13.27 -19.30
N THR A 378 -3.11 -13.74 -20.54
CA THR A 378 -1.86 -13.54 -21.29
C THR A 378 -1.75 -12.09 -21.79
N PRO A 379 -0.53 -11.53 -21.87
CA PRO A 379 -0.25 -10.22 -22.47
C PRO A 379 -0.77 -10.06 -23.91
#